data_AF-A0A846PW98-F1
#
_entry.id   AF-A0A846PW98-F1
#
_cell.length_a   1.000
_cell.length_b   1.000
_cell.length_c   1.000
_cell.angle_alpha   90.00
_cell.angle_beta   90.00
_cell.angle_gamma   90.00
#
_symmetry.space_group_name_H-M   'P 1'
#
loop_
_entity.id
_entity.type
_entity.pdbx_description
1 polymer ?
#
loop_
_entity_poly.entity_id
_entity_poly.type
_entity_poly.pdbx_seq_one_letter_code
_entity_poly.pdbx_strand_id
1 'polypeptide(L)'
;MSPEDEYEVIPTSPIRRLEKRIEQVESGSYSSQIRKLIEQVIELIKSNQRIIDDSIKANTDLIGEISKVPKKVEDLIIEMREFMKLLKTSAEEEEVTAVSKEVMAPLVDKMTELIEQNKKNFETNQAALTTLGIIEKRLKRLYTQATPTRSATSSGYTGYSRRTGTEY
;
A
#
# COMPACT_ATOMS: atom_id res chain seq x y z
N MET A 1 -37.69 -59.03 56.99
CA MET A 1 -36.36 -58.93 56.38
C MET A 1 -36.50 -57.97 55.21
N SER A 2 -36.13 -56.71 55.41
CA SER A 2 -36.27 -55.63 54.43
C SER A 2 -34.94 -55.48 53.67
N PRO A 3 -34.97 -55.28 52.34
CA PRO A 3 -33.78 -54.99 51.54
C PRO A 3 -33.50 -53.49 51.62
N GLU A 4 -32.98 -53.05 52.76
CA GLU A 4 -32.59 -51.65 52.95
C GLU A 4 -31.06 -51.60 52.96
N ASP A 5 -30.54 -50.91 51.95
CA ASP A 5 -29.22 -50.28 51.91
C ASP A 5 -28.00 -51.13 51.47
N GLU A 6 -28.10 -51.78 50.30
CA GLU A 6 -26.91 -52.03 49.47
C GLU A 6 -26.47 -50.70 48.82
N TYR A 7 -25.61 -49.95 49.51
CA TYR A 7 -24.93 -48.81 48.90
C TYR A 7 -23.90 -49.29 47.87
N GLU A 8 -24.14 -49.03 46.60
CA GLU A 8 -23.12 -49.18 45.56
C GLU A 8 -22.07 -48.08 45.75
N VAL A 9 -20.85 -48.47 46.16
CA VAL A 9 -19.73 -47.54 46.29
C VAL A 9 -19.29 -47.12 44.90
N ILE A 10 -19.84 -46.01 44.41
CA ILE A 10 -19.40 -45.40 43.14
C ILE A 10 -17.96 -44.90 43.34
N PRO A 11 -16.96 -45.43 42.63
CA PRO A 11 -15.60 -44.95 42.75
C PRO A 11 -15.57 -43.48 42.32
N THR A 12 -15.17 -42.57 43.21
CA THR A 12 -15.09 -41.12 42.91
C THR A 12 -13.87 -40.75 42.06
N SER A 13 -13.00 -41.72 41.75
CA SER A 13 -11.77 -41.52 40.97
C SER A 13 -12.02 -40.96 39.55
N PRO A 14 -13.01 -41.44 38.78
CA PRO A 14 -13.33 -40.86 37.47
C PRO A 14 -13.92 -39.45 37.57
N ILE A 15 -14.75 -39.17 38.58
CA ILE A 15 -15.33 -37.84 38.82
C ILE A 15 -14.24 -36.83 39.17
N ARG A 16 -13.34 -37.17 40.10
CA ARG A 16 -12.18 -36.33 40.43
C ARG A 16 -11.25 -36.08 39.25
N ARG A 17 -11.10 -37.04 38.34
CA ARG A 17 -10.33 -36.85 37.09
C ARG A 17 -11.04 -35.88 36.15
N LEU A 18 -12.37 -35.92 36.07
CA LEU A 18 -13.14 -34.98 35.26
C LEU A 18 -13.11 -33.58 35.87
N GLU A 19 -13.28 -33.42 37.17
CA GLU A 19 -13.13 -32.14 37.88
C GLU A 19 -11.76 -31.53 37.64
N LYS A 20 -10.68 -32.31 37.79
CA LYS A 20 -9.32 -31.82 37.53
C LYS A 20 -9.09 -31.43 36.07
N ARG A 21 -9.72 -32.12 35.11
CA ARG A 21 -9.65 -31.77 33.69
C ARG A 21 -10.49 -30.54 33.37
N ILE A 22 -11.65 -30.38 33.99
CA ILE A 22 -12.51 -29.20 33.87
C ILE A 22 -11.79 -27.99 34.48
N GLU A 23 -11.21 -28.12 35.66
CA GLU A 23 -10.40 -27.09 36.32
C GLU A 23 -9.18 -26.68 35.46
N GLN A 24 -8.52 -27.62 34.78
CA GLN A 24 -7.45 -27.33 33.82
C GLN A 24 -7.92 -26.62 32.55
N VAL A 25 -9.15 -26.88 32.11
CA VAL A 25 -9.76 -26.23 30.94
C VAL A 25 -10.29 -24.83 31.32
N GLU A 26 -10.91 -24.70 32.48
CA GLU A 26 -11.47 -23.45 33.03
C GLU A 26 -10.38 -22.49 33.52
N SER A 27 -9.27 -22.99 34.07
CA SER A 27 -8.07 -22.18 34.38
C SER A 27 -7.36 -21.62 33.14
N GLY A 28 -7.83 -21.97 31.93
CA GLY A 28 -8.02 -20.98 30.87
C GLY A 28 -6.77 -20.25 30.35
N SER A 29 -5.58 -20.83 30.51
CA SER A 29 -4.32 -20.26 30.03
C SER A 29 -4.36 -19.97 28.51
N TYR A 30 -5.05 -20.82 27.75
CA TYR A 30 -5.28 -20.68 26.31
C TYR A 30 -5.99 -19.39 25.91
N SER A 31 -6.97 -18.91 26.71
CA SER A 31 -7.72 -17.70 26.37
C SER A 31 -6.86 -16.43 26.44
N SER A 32 -5.93 -16.38 27.40
CA SER A 32 -5.01 -15.25 27.59
C SER A 32 -3.94 -15.21 26.51
N GLN A 33 -3.43 -16.38 26.09
CA GLN A 33 -2.45 -16.53 25.03
C GLN A 33 -3.05 -16.17 23.66
N ILE A 34 -4.28 -16.61 23.40
CA ILE A 34 -5.03 -16.22 22.20
C ILE A 34 -5.29 -14.71 22.17
N ARG A 35 -5.68 -14.09 23.29
CA ARG A 35 -5.85 -12.62 23.36
C ARG A 35 -4.55 -11.87 23.07
N LYS A 36 -3.42 -12.30 23.64
CA LYS A 36 -2.10 -11.72 23.36
C LYS A 36 -1.70 -11.88 21.89
N LEU A 37 -1.95 -13.04 21.30
CA LEU A 37 -1.70 -13.27 19.87
C LEU A 37 -2.57 -12.35 19.00
N ILE A 38 -3.85 -12.20 19.33
CA ILE A 38 -4.76 -11.28 18.63
C ILE A 38 -4.26 -9.84 18.74
N GLU A 39 -3.82 -9.41 19.93
CA GLU A 39 -3.28 -8.07 20.15
C GLU A 39 -2.01 -7.83 19.31
N GLN A 40 -1.08 -8.79 19.29
CA GLN A 40 0.11 -8.74 18.43
C GLN A 40 -0.24 -8.69 16.94
N VAL A 41 -1.24 -9.47 16.51
CA VAL A 41 -1.72 -9.43 15.11
C VAL A 41 -2.34 -8.06 14.79
N ILE A 42 -3.09 -7.46 15.70
CA ILE A 42 -3.66 -6.12 15.52
C ILE A 42 -2.55 -5.07 15.44
N GLU A 43 -1.51 -5.16 16.27
CA GLU A 43 -0.35 -4.27 16.21
C GLU A 43 0.40 -4.40 14.89
N LEU A 44 0.61 -5.64 14.41
CA LEU A 44 1.18 -5.91 13.09
C LEU A 44 0.35 -5.30 11.96
N ILE A 45 -0.98 -5.45 12.01
CA ILE A 45 -1.89 -4.85 11.02
C ILE A 45 -1.76 -3.32 11.06
N LYS A 46 -1.78 -2.70 12.24
CA LYS A 46 -1.60 -1.24 12.37
C LYS A 46 -0.25 -0.78 11.83
N SER A 47 0.82 -1.52 12.13
CA SER A 47 2.17 -1.23 11.63
C SER A 47 2.21 -1.30 10.10
N ASN A 48 1.65 -2.35 9.51
CA ASN A 48 1.57 -2.50 8.06
C ASN A 48 0.73 -1.40 7.41
N GLN A 49 -0.38 -0.98 8.02
CA GLN A 49 -1.19 0.13 7.52
C GLN A 49 -0.42 1.44 7.53
N ARG A 50 0.35 1.74 8.60
CA ARG A 50 1.23 2.90 8.63
C ARG A 50 2.28 2.85 7.51
N ILE A 51 2.91 1.69 7.29
CA ILE A 51 3.89 1.51 6.21
C ILE A 51 3.25 1.75 4.84
N ILE A 52 2.03 1.24 4.62
CA ILE A 52 1.29 1.45 3.38
C ILE A 52 0.94 2.93 3.20
N ASP A 53 0.48 3.61 4.24
CA ASP A 53 0.18 5.05 4.21
C ASP A 53 1.42 5.88 3.85
N ASP A 54 2.54 5.61 4.52
CA ASP A 54 3.82 6.28 4.25
C ASP A 54 4.29 5.99 2.81
N SER A 55 4.08 4.77 2.31
CA SER A 55 4.42 4.39 0.93
C SER A 55 3.54 5.09 -0.09
N ILE A 56 2.24 5.22 0.18
CA ILE A 56 1.31 5.96 -0.68
C ILE A 56 1.74 7.43 -0.75
N LYS A 57 2.01 8.05 0.40
CA LYS A 57 2.45 9.44 0.49
C LYS A 57 3.75 9.66 -0.28
N ALA A 58 4.77 8.85 -0.02
CA ALA A 58 6.05 8.94 -0.73
C ALA A 58 5.88 8.78 -2.25
N ASN A 59 5.02 7.85 -2.69
CA ASN A 59 4.74 7.64 -4.11
C ASN A 59 4.01 8.85 -4.74
N THR A 60 3.05 9.46 -4.04
CA THR A 60 2.39 10.69 -4.49
C THR A 60 3.37 11.86 -4.59
N ASP A 61 4.25 12.03 -3.60
CA ASP A 61 5.28 13.07 -3.61
C ASP A 61 6.25 12.87 -4.79
N LEU A 62 6.70 11.63 -5.03
CA LEU A 62 7.55 11.28 -6.17
C LEU A 62 6.88 11.55 -7.52
N ILE A 63 5.59 11.23 -7.67
CA ILE A 63 4.81 11.59 -8.87
C ILE A 63 4.80 13.11 -9.04
N GLY A 64 4.57 13.86 -7.96
CA GLY A 64 4.56 15.31 -7.96
C GLY A 64 5.90 15.92 -8.40
N GLU A 65 7.03 15.38 -7.93
CA GLU A 65 8.36 15.85 -8.31
C GLU A 65 8.72 15.46 -9.75
N ILE A 66 8.53 14.19 -10.12
CA ILE A 66 8.87 13.69 -11.46
C ILE A 66 7.98 14.33 -12.52
N SER A 67 6.71 14.67 -12.21
CA SER A 67 5.81 15.33 -13.17
C SER A 67 6.31 16.70 -13.65
N LYS A 68 7.19 17.36 -12.88
CA LYS A 68 7.78 18.66 -13.23
C LYS A 68 8.98 18.52 -14.17
N VAL A 69 9.63 17.35 -14.22
CA VAL A 69 10.84 17.12 -15.01
C VAL A 69 10.57 17.14 -16.52
N PRO A 70 9.54 16.46 -17.07
CA PRO A 70 9.21 16.52 -18.50
C PRO A 70 9.10 17.93 -19.04
N LYS A 71 8.40 18.82 -18.32
CA LYS A 71 8.23 20.23 -18.73
C LYS A 71 9.58 20.96 -18.83
N LYS A 72 10.45 20.81 -17.82
CA LYS A 72 11.78 21.43 -17.84
C LYS A 72 12.67 20.90 -18.96
N VAL A 73 12.55 19.62 -19.29
CA VAL A 73 13.29 19.01 -20.41
C VAL A 73 12.77 19.55 -21.74
N GLU A 74 11.46 19.75 -21.88
CA GLU A 74 10.86 20.35 -23.07
C GLU A 74 11.30 21.81 -23.26
N ASP A 75 11.25 22.61 -22.18
CA ASP A 75 11.76 23.99 -22.18
C ASP A 75 13.24 24.04 -22.59
N LEU A 76 14.09 23.15 -22.03
CA LEU A 76 15.50 23.05 -22.39
C LEU A 76 15.70 22.68 -23.87
N ILE A 77 14.92 21.75 -24.41
CA ILE A 77 15.00 21.37 -25.84
C ILE A 77 14.66 22.57 -26.73
N ILE A 78 13.68 23.40 -26.34
CA ILE A 78 13.31 24.61 -27.07
C ILE A 78 14.48 25.61 -27.07
N GLU A 79 15.03 25.92 -25.89
CA GLU A 79 16.18 26.83 -25.75
C GLU A 79 17.40 26.34 -26.57
N MET A 80 17.69 25.03 -26.53
CA MET A 80 18.76 24.44 -27.33
C MET A 80 18.53 24.57 -28.84
N ARG A 81 17.28 24.41 -29.31
CA ARG A 81 16.93 24.57 -30.72
C ARG A 81 17.05 26.03 -31.16
N GLU A 82 16.63 26.97 -30.33
CA GLU A 82 16.79 28.41 -30.58
C GLU A 82 18.26 28.80 -30.62
N PHE A 83 19.07 28.30 -29.68
CA PHE A 83 20.51 28.51 -29.68
C PHE A 83 21.18 27.93 -30.94
N MET A 84 20.83 26.71 -31.35
CA MET A 84 21.32 26.14 -32.62
C MET A 84 20.90 26.97 -33.83
N LYS A 85 19.69 27.54 -33.82
CA LYS A 85 19.22 28.40 -34.91
C LYS A 85 20.04 29.69 -34.98
N LEU A 86 20.28 30.34 -33.84
CA LEU A 86 21.14 31.52 -33.76
C LEU A 86 22.57 31.21 -34.23
N LEU A 87 23.14 30.09 -33.79
CA LEU A 87 24.46 29.64 -34.25
C LEU A 87 24.52 29.47 -35.78
N LYS A 88 23.50 28.86 -36.38
CA LYS A 88 23.43 28.68 -37.83
C LYS A 88 23.30 30.02 -38.56
N THR A 89 22.44 30.92 -38.08
CA THR A 89 22.26 32.25 -38.68
C THR A 89 23.52 33.10 -38.56
N SER A 90 24.18 33.12 -37.40
CA SER A 90 25.47 33.82 -37.22
C SER A 90 26.58 33.26 -38.11
N ALA A 91 26.60 31.95 -38.34
CA ALA A 91 27.56 31.31 -39.24
C ALA A 91 27.27 31.55 -40.74
N GLU A 92 26.07 32.02 -41.08
CA GLU A 92 25.66 32.36 -42.45
C GLU A 92 25.80 33.87 -42.75
N GLU A 93 25.66 34.74 -41.74
CA GLU A 93 25.71 36.21 -41.90
C GLU A 93 27.12 36.81 -41.81
N GLU A 94 28.06 36.19 -41.09
CA GLU A 94 29.48 36.54 -41.20
C GLU A 94 30.12 35.73 -42.34
N GLU A 95 30.96 36.33 -43.19
CA GLU A 95 31.91 35.61 -44.06
C GLU A 95 32.92 34.87 -43.17
N VAL A 96 32.46 33.85 -42.46
CA VAL A 96 33.30 33.09 -41.56
C VAL A 96 34.17 32.19 -42.42
N THR A 97 35.46 32.51 -42.46
CA THR A 97 36.53 31.70 -43.04
C THR A 97 36.27 30.20 -42.82
N ALA A 98 36.62 29.35 -43.79
CA ALA A 98 36.34 27.90 -43.77
C ALA A 98 36.70 27.20 -42.43
N VAL A 99 37.68 27.74 -41.69
CA VAL A 99 38.09 27.34 -40.35
C VAL A 99 36.94 27.36 -39.32
N SER A 100 36.04 28.34 -39.41
CA SER A 100 34.96 28.53 -38.44
C SER A 100 33.78 27.59 -38.67
N LYS A 101 33.56 27.18 -39.93
CA LYS A 101 32.59 26.15 -40.31
C LYS A 101 33.02 24.76 -39.80
N GLU A 102 34.33 24.50 -39.86
CA GLU A 102 34.95 23.25 -39.40
C GLU A 102 34.92 23.12 -37.87
N VAL A 103 34.99 24.23 -37.13
CA VAL A 103 34.86 24.27 -35.66
C VAL A 103 33.39 24.23 -35.20
N MET A 104 32.47 24.83 -35.96
CA MET A 104 31.03 24.85 -35.62
C MET A 104 30.32 23.51 -35.87
N ALA A 105 30.72 22.75 -36.90
CA ALA A 105 30.10 21.46 -37.23
C ALA A 105 30.07 20.46 -36.06
N PRO A 106 31.19 20.14 -35.37
CA PRO A 106 31.18 19.21 -34.24
C PRO A 106 30.39 19.74 -33.04
N LEU A 107 30.27 21.06 -32.87
CA LEU A 107 29.45 21.67 -31.82
C LEU A 107 27.95 21.46 -32.09
N VAL A 108 27.52 21.65 -33.34
CA VAL A 108 26.13 21.40 -33.77
C VAL A 108 25.79 19.91 -33.66
N ASP A 109 26.72 19.03 -34.01
CA ASP A 109 26.53 17.58 -33.85
C ASP A 109 26.38 17.19 -32.38
N LYS A 110 27.22 17.75 -31.48
CA LYS A 110 27.10 17.52 -30.03
C LYS A 110 25.80 18.07 -29.45
N MET A 111 25.35 19.24 -29.90
CA MET A 111 24.05 19.80 -29.51
C MET A 111 22.90 18.92 -29.98
N THR A 112 22.99 18.38 -31.20
CA THR A 112 21.98 17.47 -31.74
C THR A 112 21.93 16.15 -30.95
N GLU A 113 23.10 15.60 -30.60
CA GLU A 113 23.22 14.42 -29.75
C GLU A 113 22.59 14.67 -28.36
N LEU A 114 22.86 15.83 -27.74
CA LEU A 114 22.29 16.22 -26.45
C LEU A 114 20.76 16.40 -26.52
N ILE A 115 20.23 16.95 -27.62
CA ILE A 115 18.78 17.05 -27.84
C ILE A 115 18.15 15.66 -27.91
N GLU A 116 18.76 14.73 -28.63
CA GLU A 116 18.26 13.36 -28.76
C GLU A 116 18.32 12.62 -27.41
N GLN A 117 19.41 12.78 -26.65
CA GLN A 117 19.51 12.24 -25.30
C GLN A 117 18.44 12.83 -24.36
N ASN A 118 18.17 14.13 -24.44
CA ASN A 118 17.12 14.78 -23.66
C ASN A 118 15.73 14.27 -24.04
N LYS A 119 15.46 14.04 -25.33
CA LYS A 119 14.21 13.45 -25.79
C LYS A 119 14.01 12.03 -25.25
N LYS A 120 15.07 11.20 -25.28
CA LYS A 120 15.05 9.87 -24.67
C LYS A 120 14.82 9.93 -23.15
N ASN A 121 15.43 10.90 -22.47
CA ASN A 121 15.20 11.13 -21.03
C ASN A 121 13.74 11.53 -20.75
N PHE A 122 13.14 12.36 -21.61
CA PHE A 122 11.73 12.72 -21.52
C PHE A 122 10.82 11.48 -21.60
N GLU A 123 11.03 10.62 -22.60
CA GLU A 123 10.28 9.37 -22.76
C GLU A 123 10.45 8.44 -21.55
N THR A 124 11.67 8.33 -21.02
CA THR A 124 11.97 7.54 -19.82
C THR A 124 11.23 8.07 -18.60
N ASN A 125 11.20 9.39 -18.40
CA ASN A 125 10.47 10.03 -17.30
C ASN A 125 8.95 9.81 -17.44
N GLN A 126 8.41 9.81 -18.65
CA GLN A 126 7.00 9.53 -18.91
C GLN A 126 6.63 8.07 -18.61
N ALA A 127 7.53 7.13 -18.95
CA ALA A 127 7.39 5.72 -18.57
C ALA A 127 7.41 5.55 -17.05
N ALA A 128 8.34 6.22 -16.34
CA ALA A 128 8.43 6.19 -14.88
C ALA A 128 7.15 6.70 -14.20
N LEU A 129 6.57 7.81 -14.68
CA LEU A 129 5.28 8.32 -14.18
C LEU A 129 4.15 7.30 -14.35
N THR A 130 4.13 6.59 -15.48
CA THR A 130 3.14 5.52 -15.73
C THR A 130 3.29 4.38 -14.72
N THR A 131 4.53 3.94 -14.47
CA THR A 131 4.80 2.88 -13.48
C THR A 131 4.43 3.32 -12.06
N LEU A 132 4.76 4.55 -11.66
CA LEU A 132 4.38 5.11 -10.36
C LEU A 132 2.87 5.21 -10.19
N GLY A 133 2.13 5.55 -11.24
CA GLY A 133 0.66 5.53 -11.24
C GLY A 133 0.08 4.13 -11.07
N ILE A 134 0.71 3.09 -11.63
CA ILE A 134 0.32 1.69 -11.40
C ILE A 134 0.58 1.28 -9.95
N ILE A 135 1.73 1.66 -9.40
CA ILE A 135 2.09 1.39 -7.99
C ILE A 135 1.09 2.04 -7.05
N GLU A 136 0.73 3.31 -7.29
CA GLU A 136 -0.28 4.03 -6.50
C GLU A 136 -1.61 3.28 -6.45
N LYS A 137 -2.12 2.83 -7.61
CA LYS A 137 -3.37 2.08 -7.71
C LYS A 137 -3.29 0.75 -6.95
N ARG A 138 -2.16 0.05 -7.02
CA ARG A 138 -1.95 -1.21 -6.28
C ARG A 138 -1.90 -0.97 -4.78
N LEU A 139 -1.18 0.04 -4.32
CA LEU A 139 -1.11 0.41 -2.90
C LEU A 139 -2.49 0.79 -2.35
N LYS A 140 -3.24 1.62 -3.06
CA LYS A 140 -4.62 1.98 -2.68
C LYS A 140 -5.54 0.75 -2.59
N ARG A 141 -5.41 -0.20 -3.53
CA ARG A 141 -6.19 -1.46 -3.49
C ARG A 141 -5.84 -2.30 -2.25
N LEU A 142 -4.55 -2.45 -1.96
CA LEU A 142 -4.09 -3.17 -0.76
C LEU A 142 -4.60 -2.51 0.51
N TYR A 143 -4.56 -1.17 0.59
CA TYR A 143 -5.09 -0.41 1.71
C TYR A 143 -6.59 -0.67 1.94
N THR A 144 -7.39 -0.65 0.87
CA THR A 144 -8.84 -0.93 0.97
C THR A 144 -9.16 -2.38 1.36
N GLN A 145 -8.31 -3.35 1.01
CA GLN A 145 -8.48 -4.76 1.42
C GLN A 145 -8.00 -5.02 2.85
N ALA A 146 -7.00 -4.29 3.32
CA ALA A 146 -6.42 -4.44 4.65
C ALA A 146 -7.24 -3.73 5.75
N THR A 147 -8.23 -2.93 5.38
CA THR A 147 -9.16 -2.31 6.34
C THR A 147 -10.29 -3.31 6.63
N PRO A 148 -10.32 -3.98 7.81
CA PRO A 148 -11.46 -4.84 8.13
C PRO A 148 -12.70 -3.95 8.24
N THR A 149 -13.66 -4.13 7.33
CA THR A 149 -14.99 -3.59 7.46
C THR A 149 -15.56 -4.07 8.79
N ARG A 150 -15.67 -3.14 9.74
CA ARG A 150 -16.42 -3.31 10.98
C ARG A 150 -17.91 -3.32 10.64
N SER A 151 -18.37 -4.34 9.91
CA SER A 151 -19.78 -4.52 9.57
C SER A 151 -20.54 -4.98 10.82
N ALA A 152 -21.21 -4.01 11.44
CA ALA A 152 -22.49 -4.12 12.15
C ALA A 152 -22.69 -5.29 13.13
N THR A 153 -22.29 -5.08 14.38
CA THR A 153 -23.00 -5.64 15.54
C THR A 153 -23.83 -4.54 16.19
N SER A 154 -24.99 -4.21 15.60
CA SER A 154 -26.09 -3.57 16.32
C SER A 154 -27.27 -4.53 16.32
N SER A 155 -27.47 -5.22 17.44
CA SER A 155 -28.62 -4.92 18.32
C SER A 155 -29.95 -5.35 17.70
N GLY A 156 -30.33 -6.59 18.02
CA GLY A 156 -31.63 -7.16 17.76
C GLY A 156 -31.92 -8.24 18.80
N TYR A 157 -32.10 -7.80 20.04
CA TYR A 157 -32.65 -8.61 21.13
C TYR A 157 -34.08 -9.00 20.73
N THR A 158 -34.29 -10.20 20.19
CA THR A 158 -35.64 -10.75 20.03
C THR A 158 -36.05 -11.41 21.36
N GLY A 159 -36.45 -10.55 22.29
CA GLY A 159 -37.02 -10.94 23.57
C GLY A 159 -38.45 -11.45 23.41
N TYR A 160 -38.71 -12.56 24.10
CA TYR A 160 -39.99 -13.21 24.37
C TYR A 160 -41.22 -12.28 24.43
N SER A 161 -42.28 -12.63 23.70
CA SER A 161 -43.64 -12.22 24.03
C SER A 161 -44.52 -13.45 24.22
N ARG A 162 -44.88 -13.69 25.49
CA ARG A 162 -45.95 -14.58 25.95
C ARG A 162 -47.25 -14.18 25.25
N ARG A 163 -47.90 -15.10 24.53
CA ARG A 163 -49.34 -15.03 24.28
C ARG A 163 -50.06 -15.86 25.34
N THR A 164 -50.70 -15.17 26.27
CA THR A 164 -51.71 -15.71 27.19
C THR A 164 -53.04 -15.02 26.89
N GLY A 165 -54.04 -15.81 26.47
CA GLY A 165 -55.49 -15.52 26.55
C GLY A 165 -56.03 -14.34 25.73
N THR A 166 -57.32 -14.16 25.45
CA THR A 166 -58.56 -14.95 25.45
C THR A 166 -59.60 -14.00 24.79
N GLU A 167 -60.69 -14.55 24.22
CA GLU A 167 -61.98 -13.87 23.92
C GLU A 167 -61.94 -12.83 22.77
N TYR A 168 -62.82 -12.88 21.76
CA TYR A 168 -64.28 -13.11 21.73
C TYR A 168 -64.73 -14.06 20.61
#